data_AF-A0A7C7PDR1-F1
#
_entry.id   AF-A0A7C7PDR1-F1
#
_cell.length_a   1.000
_cell.length_b   1.000
_cell.length_c   1.000
_cell.angle_alpha   90.00
_cell.angle_beta   90.00
_cell.angle_gamma   90.00
#
_symmetry.space_group_name_H-M   'P 1'
#
loop_
_entity.id
_entity.type
_entity.pdbx_description
1 polymer ?
#
loop_
_entity_poly.entity_id
_entity_poly.type
_entity_poly.pdbx_seq_one_letter_code
_entity_poly.pdbx_strand_id
1 'polypeptide(L)' 'MTRPHGILRAGFPYLTTLGMRRVTNFPTDISFGEDQKLYILMRSEGVATIRIWSVDDMEELTDELEGFSSYGTK' A
#
# COMPACT_ATOMS: atom_id res chain seq x y z
N MET A 1 -8.79 -13.23 29.66
CA MET A 1 -8.86 -12.52 28.36
C MET A 1 -7.43 -12.12 28.01
N THR A 2 -6.78 -12.90 27.17
CA THR A 2 -5.38 -12.69 26.77
C THR A 2 -5.29 -11.42 25.95
N ARG A 3 -4.46 -10.46 26.39
CA ARG A 3 -4.22 -9.21 25.67
C ARG A 3 -3.66 -9.55 24.28
N PRO A 4 -4.07 -8.86 23.20
CA PRO A 4 -3.51 -9.11 21.88
C PRO A 4 -1.99 -9.01 21.93
N HIS A 5 -1.30 -10.08 21.54
CA HIS A 5 0.15 -10.10 21.44
C HIS A 5 0.55 -9.13 20.33
N GLY A 6 1.44 -8.18 20.66
CA GLY A 6 1.75 -7.02 19.84
C GLY A 6 2.06 -7.35 18.38
N ILE A 7 1.68 -6.44 17.48
CA ILE A 7 2.06 -6.45 16.08
C ILE A 7 3.57 -6.69 15.96
N LEU A 8 3.95 -7.74 15.24
CA LEU A 8 5.34 -8.01 14.88
C LEU A 8 5.79 -6.91 13.90
N ARG A 9 6.54 -5.93 14.40
CA ARG A 9 7.25 -4.94 13.56
C ARG A 9 8.58 -5.56 13.13
N ALA A 10 8.59 -6.21 11.97
CA ALA A 10 9.79 -6.84 11.42
C ALA A 10 10.14 -6.21 10.06
N GLY A 11 11.40 -5.76 9.93
CA GLY A 11 11.96 -5.11 8.75
C GLY A 11 13.06 -4.13 9.19
N PHE A 12 14.22 -4.13 8.53
CA PHE A 12 15.29 -3.16 8.81
C PHE A 12 15.65 -2.41 7.51
N PRO A 13 15.67 -1.07 7.52
CA PRO A 13 15.21 -0.19 8.60
C PRO A 13 13.68 -0.07 8.64
N TYR A 14 13.06 -0.38 9.79
CA TYR A 14 11.66 -0.04 10.04
C TYR A 14 11.59 1.45 10.41
N LEU A 15 10.86 2.22 9.61
CA LEU A 15 10.67 3.65 9.84
C LEU A 15 9.35 3.92 10.57
N THR A 16 8.23 3.50 9.98
CA THR A 16 6.89 3.76 10.53
C THR A 16 5.85 2.78 9.96
N THR A 17 4.65 2.78 10.54
CA THR A 17 3.48 2.10 9.99
C THR A 17 2.53 3.15 9.44
N LEU A 18 2.26 3.11 8.12
CA LEU A 18 1.38 4.07 7.43
C LEU A 18 -0.10 3.66 7.45
N GLY A 19 -0.49 2.79 8.38
CA GLY A 19 -1.89 2.38 8.58
C GLY A 19 -2.06 0.87 8.85
N MET A 20 -3.24 0.51 9.39
CA MET A 20 -3.65 -0.87 9.63
C MET A 20 -4.96 -1.18 8.88
N ARG A 21 -4.94 -1.14 7.54
CA ARG A 21 -6.16 -1.35 6.76
C ARG A 21 -5.92 -2.33 5.63
N ARG A 22 -6.78 -3.34 5.53
CA ARG A 22 -6.73 -4.42 4.51
C ARG A 22 -7.20 -3.94 3.12
N VAL A 23 -6.76 -2.75 2.70
CA VAL A 23 -7.14 -2.12 1.41
C VAL A 23 -6.00 -2.13 0.39
N THR A 24 -4.75 -2.16 0.87
CA THR A 24 -3.58 -2.33 0.01
C THR A 24 -3.33 -3.82 -0.19
N ASN A 25 -3.87 -4.35 -1.28
CA ASN A 25 -3.79 -5.78 -1.62
C ASN A 25 -2.51 -6.07 -2.41
N PHE A 26 -1.79 -7.12 -2.02
CA PHE A 26 -0.61 -7.61 -2.74
C PHE A 26 0.43 -6.52 -3.10
N PRO A 27 0.92 -5.73 -2.13
CA PRO A 27 1.97 -4.75 -2.39
C PRO A 27 3.26 -5.46 -2.79
N THR A 28 3.87 -4.98 -3.88
CA THR A 28 5.13 -5.52 -4.40
C THR A 28 6.28 -4.53 -4.33
N ASP A 29 5.97 -3.23 -4.42
CA ASP A 29 6.95 -2.15 -4.30
C ASP A 29 6.29 -0.85 -3.81
N ILE A 30 7.10 0.07 -3.30
CA ILE A 30 6.67 1.39 -2.83
C ILE A 30 7.64 2.49 -3.29
N SER A 31 7.12 3.68 -3.54
CA SER A 31 7.93 4.87 -3.83
C SER A 31 7.32 6.11 -3.21
N PHE A 32 8.17 7.00 -2.70
CA PHE A 32 7.77 8.31 -2.19
C PHE A 32 7.76 9.31 -3.35
N GLY A 33 6.64 10.02 -3.47
CA GLY A 33 6.43 11.09 -4.42
C GLY A 33 6.67 12.47 -3.82
N GLU A 34 6.42 13.47 -4.64
CA GLU A 34 6.23 14.86 -4.20
C GLU A 34 4.92 15.00 -3.40
N ASP A 35 4.77 16.11 -2.67
CA ASP A 35 3.56 16.45 -1.92
C ASP A 35 3.08 15.37 -0.93
N GLN A 36 4.03 14.72 -0.24
CA GLN A 36 3.73 13.69 0.76
C GLN A 36 2.90 12.52 0.18
N LYS A 37 3.03 12.23 -1.13
CA LYS A 37 2.37 11.08 -1.75
C LYS A 37 3.22 9.83 -1.61
N LEU A 38 2.56 8.71 -1.37
CA LEU A 38 3.11 7.38 -1.40
C LEU A 38 2.45 6.61 -2.55
N TYR A 39 3.27 6.11 -3.46
CA TYR A 39 2.83 5.24 -4.53
C TYR A 39 3.11 3.79 -4.14
N ILE A 40 2.08 2.95 -4.20
CA ILE A 40 2.19 1.54 -3.87
C ILE A 40 1.84 0.73 -5.11
N LEU A 41 2.82 -0.01 -5.63
CA LEU A 41 2.61 -0.94 -6.73
C LEU A 41 1.97 -2.22 -6.20
N MET A 42 0.73 -2.46 -6.65
CA MET A 42 -0.03 -3.66 -6.33
C MET A 42 -0.08 -4.56 -7.56
N ARG A 43 0.25 -5.85 -7.39
CA ARG A 43 0.22 -6.83 -8.47
C ARG A 43 -0.60 -8.04 -8.07
N SER A 44 -1.49 -8.43 -8.96
CA SER A 44 -2.24 -9.68 -8.91
C SER A 44 -2.20 -10.34 -10.29
N GLU A 45 -2.69 -11.57 -10.40
CA GLU A 45 -2.84 -12.23 -11.69
C GLU A 45 -3.63 -11.35 -12.67
N GLY A 46 -3.01 -11.03 -13.82
CA GLY A 46 -3.62 -10.23 -14.90
C GLY A 46 -3.79 -8.73 -14.64
N VAL A 47 -3.48 -8.22 -13.44
CA VAL A 47 -3.74 -6.83 -13.05
C VAL A 47 -2.55 -6.20 -12.32
N ALA A 48 -2.18 -5.01 -12.76
CA ALA A 48 -1.25 -4.13 -12.06
C ALA A 48 -1.89 -2.75 -11.87
N THR A 49 -1.89 -2.25 -10.64
CA THR A 49 -2.40 -0.93 -10.28
C THR A 49 -1.44 -0.23 -9.32
N ILE A 50 -1.42 1.10 -9.40
CA ILE A 50 -0.78 1.93 -8.38
C ILE A 50 -1.87 2.52 -7.49
N ARG A 51 -1.68 2.34 -6.19
CA ARG A 51 -2.45 3.04 -5.17
C ARG A 51 -1.70 4.27 -4.70
N ILE A 52 -2.40 5.37 -4.57
CA ILE A 52 -1.85 6.65 -4.10
C ILE A 52 -2.33 6.87 -2.66
N TRP A 53 -1.39 7.08 -1.75
CA TRP A 53 -1.59 7.28 -0.31
C TRP A 53 -1.02 8.65 0.09
N SER A 54 -1.65 9.36 1.01
CA SER A 54 -1.05 10.55 1.66
C SER A 54 -0.25 10.12 2.88
N VAL A 55 1.05 10.33 2.91
CA VAL A 55 1.92 9.96 4.04
C VAL A 55 1.42 10.60 5.36
N ASP A 56 0.77 11.76 5.30
CA ASP A 56 0.34 12.53 6.47
C ASP A 56 -1.07 12.16 6.97
N ASP A 57 -1.97 11.75 6.06
CA ASP A 57 -3.34 11.34 6.42
C ASP A 57 -3.70 10.03 5.73
N MET A 58 -3.65 8.96 6.54
CA MET A 58 -3.90 7.60 6.11
C MET A 58 -5.26 7.04 6.52
N GLU A 59 -6.11 7.90 7.09
CA GLU A 59 -7.53 7.61 7.26
C GLU A 59 -8.33 8.00 6.01
N GLU A 60 -7.84 8.99 5.25
CA GLU A 60 -8.37 9.39 3.95
C GLU A 60 -8.09 8.31 2.89
N LEU A 61 -9.09 7.45 2.66
CA LEU A 61 -9.08 6.53 1.53
C LEU A 61 -9.56 7.30 0.30
N THR A 62 -8.63 7.79 -0.52
CA THR A 62 -8.96 8.57 -1.72
C THR A 62 -9.67 7.73 -2.80
N ASP A 63 -9.66 6.38 -2.69
CA ASP A 63 -10.11 5.42 -3.73
C ASP A 63 -9.48 5.66 -5.12
N GLU A 64 -8.49 6.54 -5.21
CA GLU A 64 -7.73 6.84 -6.41
C GLU A 64 -6.80 5.66 -6.72
N LEU A 65 -7.03 5.05 -7.87
CA LEU A 65 -6.24 3.97 -8.42
C LEU A 65 -5.86 4.32 -9.84
N GLU A 66 -4.57 4.37 -10.10
CA GLU A 66 -4.04 4.49 -11.45
C GLU A 66 -3.81 3.07 -12.00
N GLY A 67 -4.59 2.72 -13.02
CA GLY A 67 -4.53 1.42 -13.67
C GLY A 67 -3.52 1.40 -14.81
N PHE A 68 -2.77 0.30 -14.92
CA PHE A 68 -2.05 -0.02 -16.15
C PHE A 68 -2.92 -0.92 -17.01
N SER A 69 -2.70 -0.91 -18.33
CA SER A 69 -3.40 -1.84 -19.23
C SER A 69 -3.26 -3.28 -18.75
N SER A 70 -4.28 -4.12 -18.96
CA SER A 70 -4.23 -5.53 -18.57
C SER A 70 -3.03 -6.23 -19.23
N TYR A 71 -2.08 -6.70 -18.40
CA TYR A 71 -0.98 -7.51 -18.89
C TYR A 71 -1.43 -8.97 -18.93
N GLY A 72 -1.43 -9.58 -20.12
CA GLY A 72 -1.70 -11.01 -20.28
C GLY A 72 -3.06 -11.39 -20.90
N THR A 73 -3.89 -10.43 -21.32
CA THR A 73 -5.01 -10.74 -22.24
C THR A 73 -4.46 -10.95 -23.64
N LYS A 74 -4.43 -12.20 -24.09
CA LYS A 74 -4.29 -12.57 -25.50
C LYS A 74 -5.68 -12.75 -26.11
#